data_AF-A0A6N7MD41-F1
#
_entry.id   AF-A0A6N7MD41-F1
#
_cell.length_a   1.000
_cell.length_b   1.000
_cell.length_c   1.000
_cell.angle_alpha   90.00
_cell.angle_beta   90.00
_cell.angle_gamma   90.00
#
_symmetry.space_group_name_H-M   'P 1'
#
loop_
_entity.id
_entity.type
_entity.pdbx_description
1 polymer ?
#
loop_
_entity_poly.entity_id
_entity_poly.type
_entity_poly.pdbx_seq_one_letter_code
_entity_poly.pdbx_strand_id
1 'polypeptide(L)' 'MNIIITGASRGIGRGVASIFSENADNKIIIISRNKAKLEEFQRVCFEKNPDSTVIPIPFDLAQIFMFNMTP' A
#
# COMPACT_ATOMS: atom_id res chain seq x y z
N MET A 1 5.22 -9.95 -8.55
CA MET A 1 6.36 -9.41 -7.74
C MET A 1 5.90 -9.00 -6.35
N ASN A 2 6.82 -8.76 -5.40
CA ASN A 2 6.51 -8.11 -4.12
C ASN A 2 6.87 -6.62 -4.20
N ILE A 3 5.89 -5.73 -4.02
CA ILE A 3 6.05 -4.29 -4.24
C ILE A 3 5.59 -3.53 -3.00
N ILE A 4 6.39 -2.58 -2.53
CA ILE A 4 6.04 -1.67 -1.43
C ILE A 4 5.94 -0.26 -1.99
N ILE A 5 4.80 0.40 -1.75
CA ILE A 5 4.54 1.76 -2.25
C ILE A 5 4.15 2.65 -1.08
N THR A 6 4.94 3.69 -0.85
CA THR A 6 4.68 4.71 0.17
C THR A 6 3.90 5.88 -0.42
N GLY A 7 3.23 6.67 0.43
CA GLY A 7 2.37 7.76 -0.04
C GLY A 7 1.17 7.29 -0.87
N ALA A 8 0.77 6.03 -0.74
CA ALA A 8 -0.14 5.36 -1.67
C ALA A 8 -1.63 5.73 -1.52
N SER A 9 -2.01 6.58 -0.55
CA SER A 9 -3.41 6.98 -0.38
C SER A 9 -3.92 8.00 -1.40
N ARG A 10 -3.04 8.63 -2.18
CA ARG A 10 -3.40 9.62 -3.22
C ARG A 10 -2.25 9.86 -4.21
N GLY A 11 -2.52 10.65 -5.25
CA GLY A 11 -1.50 11.18 -6.17
C GLY A 11 -0.71 10.07 -6.85
N ILE A 12 0.60 10.30 -7.02
CA ILE A 12 1.49 9.41 -7.77
C ILE A 12 1.55 8.01 -7.17
N GLY A 13 1.69 7.90 -5.83
CA GLY A 13 1.75 6.60 -5.16
C GLY A 13 0.50 5.75 -5.42
N ARG A 14 -0.68 6.38 -5.38
CA ARG A 14 -1.95 5.70 -5.72
C ARG A 14 -2.00 5.29 -7.20
N GLY A 15 -1.58 6.17 -8.11
CA GLY A 15 -1.54 5.87 -9.54
C GLY A 15 -0.63 4.69 -9.87
N VAL A 16 0.60 4.70 -9.34
CA VAL A 16 1.57 3.62 -9.52
C VAL A 16 1.04 2.29 -8.95
N ALA A 17 0.48 2.31 -7.74
CA ALA A 17 -0.12 1.12 -7.12
C ALA A 17 -1.30 0.59 -7.95
N SER A 18 -2.10 1.47 -8.54
CA SER A 18 -3.23 1.06 -9.38
C SER A 18 -2.76 0.32 -10.63
N ILE A 19 -1.71 0.81 -11.31
CA ILE A 19 -1.15 0.15 -12.51
C ILE A 19 -0.61 -1.23 -12.14
N PHE A 20 0.17 -1.34 -11.06
CA PHE A 20 0.70 -2.64 -10.65
C PHE A 20 -0.38 -3.62 -10.19
N SER A 21 -1.50 -3.14 -9.64
CA SER A 21 -2.61 -3.99 -9.18
C SER A 21 -3.42 -4.63 -10.31
N GLU A 22 -3.22 -4.19 -11.55
CA GLU A 22 -3.86 -4.81 -12.72
C GLU A 22 -3.29 -6.19 -13.04
N ASN A 23 -2.09 -6.52 -12.54
CA ASN A 23 -1.51 -7.85 -12.67
C ASN A 23 -1.66 -8.62 -11.33
N ALA A 24 -2.41 -9.72 -11.35
CA ALA A 24 -2.72 -10.55 -10.19
C ALA A 24 -1.48 -11.24 -9.56
N ASP A 25 -0.40 -11.43 -10.33
CA ASP A 25 0.86 -12.00 -9.81
C ASP A 25 1.65 -11.00 -8.93
N ASN A 26 1.18 -9.76 -8.83
CA ASN A 26 1.75 -8.76 -7.95
C ASN A 26 1.09 -8.76 -6.58
N LYS A 27 1.94 -8.81 -5.55
CA LYS A 27 1.60 -8.55 -4.16
C LYS A 27 2.06 -7.16 -3.78
N ILE A 28 1.12 -6.29 -3.47
CA ILE A 28 1.39 -4.85 -3.31
C ILE A 28 1.05 -4.44 -1.88
N ILE A 29 2.03 -3.88 -1.18
CA ILE A 29 1.85 -3.28 0.13
C ILE A 29 1.75 -1.77 -0.06
N ILE A 30 0.62 -1.18 0.32
CA ILE A 30 0.37 0.27 0.21
C ILE A 30 0.47 0.92 1.59
N ILE A 31 1.33 1.93 1.71
CA ILE A 31 1.65 2.60 2.98
C ILE A 31 1.27 4.08 2.93
N SER A 32 0.54 4.54 3.94
CA SER A 32 0.31 5.97 4.18
C SER A 32 -0.28 6.21 5.57
N ARG A 33 -0.25 7.46 6.05
CA ARG A 33 -0.82 7.84 7.36
C ARG A 33 -2.35 7.72 7.43
N ASN A 34 -3.06 7.83 6.30
CA ASN A 34 -4.53 7.86 6.31
C ASN A 34 -5.11 6.46 6.04
N LYS A 35 -5.51 5.77 7.11
CA LYS A 35 -6.11 4.43 7.07
C LYS A 35 -7.34 4.36 6.17
N ALA A 36 -8.31 5.27 6.37
CA ALA A 36 -9.57 5.26 5.63
C ALA A 36 -9.36 5.37 4.11
N LYS A 37 -8.39 6.19 3.66
CA LYS A 37 -8.04 6.30 2.23
C LYS A 37 -7.32 5.07 1.68
N LEU A 38 -6.53 4.37 2.49
CA LEU A 38 -5.91 3.12 2.06
C LEU A 38 -6.93 2.00 1.92
N GLU A 39 -7.86 1.88 2.87
CA GLU A 39 -8.93 0.88 2.81
C GLU A 39 -9.89 1.17 1.65
N GLU A 40 -10.22 2.44 1.40
CA GLU A 40 -10.97 2.84 0.21
C GLU A 40 -10.22 2.47 -1.08
N PHE A 41 -8.92 2.76 -1.15
CA PHE A 41 -8.14 2.40 -2.32
C PHE A 41 -8.02 0.89 -2.52
N GLN A 42 -7.85 0.10 -1.45
CA GLN A 42 -7.85 -1.36 -1.52
C GLN A 42 -9.17 -1.89 -2.12
N ARG A 43 -10.32 -1.37 -1.67
CA ARG A 43 -11.62 -1.74 -2.24
C ARG A 43 -11.71 -1.40 -3.73
N VAL A 44 -11.23 -0.22 -4.13
CA VAL A 44 -11.19 0.18 -5.56
C VAL A 44 -10.33 -0.78 -6.39
N CYS A 45 -9.16 -1.21 -5.89
CA CYS A 45 -8.34 -2.21 -6.57
C CYS A 45 -9.08 -3.55 -6.69
N PHE A 46 -9.73 -4.01 -5.62
CA PHE A 46 -10.50 -5.26 -5.62
C PHE A 46 -11.70 -5.21 -6.57
N GLU A 47 -12.45 -4.11 -6.58
CA GLU A 47 -13.59 -3.90 -7.50
C GLU A 47 -13.15 -3.90 -8.97
N LYS A 48 -11.97 -3.36 -9.27
CA LYS A 48 -11.41 -3.34 -10.63
C LYS A 48 -10.79 -4.67 -11.04
N ASN A 49 -10.13 -5.36 -10.12
CA ASN A 49 -9.48 -6.64 -10.32
C ASN A 49 -9.63 -7.50 -9.03
N PRO A 50 -10.62 -8.41 -8.98
CA PRO A 50 -10.87 -9.26 -7.80
C PRO A 50 -9.70 -10.16 -7.41
N ASP A 51 -8.82 -10.49 -8.36
CA ASP A 51 -7.64 -11.31 -8.14
C ASP A 51 -6.42 -10.49 -7.66
N SER A 52 -6.55 -9.17 -7.55
CA SER A 52 -5.46 -8.30 -7.09
C SER A 52 -5.15 -8.54 -5.61
N THR A 53 -3.85 -8.62 -5.28
CA THR A 53 -3.39 -8.72 -3.89
C THR A 53 -2.83 -7.38 -3.40
N VAL A 54 -3.71 -6.55 -2.82
CA VAL A 54 -3.35 -5.24 -2.24
C VAL A 54 -3.55 -5.24 -0.73
N ILE A 55 -2.48 -4.91 0.01
CA ILE A 55 -2.42 -4.97 1.48
C ILE A 55 -2.20 -3.55 2.04
N PRO A 56 -3.19 -2.96 2.74
CA PRO A 56 -3.05 -1.64 3.31
C PRO A 56 -2.34 -1.65 4.66
N ILE A 57 -1.33 -0.80 4.81
CA ILE A 57 -0.60 -0.60 6.06
C ILE A 57 -0.67 0.89 6.45
N PRO A 58 -1.52 1.26 7.43
CA PRO A 58 -1.59 2.63 7.94
C PRO A 58 -0.39 2.91 8.84
N PHE A 59 0.68 3.45 8.26
CA PHE A 59 1.93 3.72 8.96
C PHE A 59 2.49 5.10 8.59
N ASP A 60 3.03 5.77 9.59
CA ASP A 60 3.77 7.01 9.41
C ASP A 60 5.27 6.69 9.33
N LEU A 61 5.86 6.86 8.14
CA LEU A 61 7.29 6.60 7.93
C LEU A 61 8.20 7.54 8.74
N ALA A 62 7.68 8.69 9.19
CA ALA A 62 8.42 9.57 10.07
C ALA A 62 8.52 9.01 11.51
N GLN A 63 7.69 8.04 11.88
CA GLN A 63 7.79 7.33 13.15
C GLN A 63 8.89 6.27 13.05
N ILE A 64 10.14 6.72 13.16
CA ILE A 64 11.28 5.83 13.34
C ILE A 64 11.18 5.24 14.74
N PHE A 65 10.80 3.97 14.85
CA PHE A 65 11.14 3.20 16.04
C PHE A 65 12.66 3.02 16.01
N MET A 66 13.37 3.70 16.91
CA MET A 66 14.70 3.24 17.28
C MET A 66 14.49 1.86 17.86
N PHE A 67 14.72 0.81 17.06
CA PHE A 67 15.01 -0.50 17.61
C PHE A 67 16.24 -0.30 18.46
N ASN A 68 16.05 -0.12 19.76
CA ASN A 68 17.10 -0.31 20.72
C ASN A 68 17.46 -1.79 20.59
N MET A 69 18.41 -2.06 19.70
CA MET A 69 19.17 -3.29 19.67
C MET A 69 20.02 -3.26 20.94
N THR A 70 19.40 -3.55 22.08
CA THR A 70 20.16 -4.00 23.24
C THR A 70 20.80 -5.31 22.82
N PRO A 71 22.14 -5.45 22.95
CA PRO A 71 22.88 -6.62 22.50
C PRO A 71 22.39 -7.91 23.15
#